data_AF-A0A268NXS2-F1
#
_entry.id   AF-A0A268NXS2-F1
#
_cell.length_a   1.000
_cell.length_b   1.000
_cell.length_c   1.000
_cell.angle_alpha   90.00
_cell.angle_beta   90.00
_cell.angle_gamma   90.00
#
_symmetry.space_group_name_H-M   'P 1'
#
loop_
_entity.id
_entity.type
_entity.pdbx_description
1 polymer ?
#
loop_
_entity_poly.entity_id
_entity_poly.type
_entity_poly.pdbx_seq_one_letter_code
_entity_poly.pdbx_strand_id
1 'polypeptide(L)'
;MTFQIRSGNTIYNTVENPAAVFDRESGTLHRIGEREVMRKYLDESVEIYKKNGFHDIADDLVYMELPRDQGEIDRVFQITGYIKKLYSMNVR
;
A
#
# COMPACT_ATOMS: atom_id res chain seq x y z
N MET A 1 13.54 3.06 -14.30
CA MET A 1 13.15 4.31 -13.61
C MET A 1 12.78 3.94 -12.19
N THR A 2 13.34 4.66 -11.22
CA THR A 2 13.09 4.45 -9.79
C THR A 2 12.20 5.56 -9.23
N PHE A 3 11.51 5.26 -8.13
CA PHE A 3 10.62 6.15 -7.40
C PHE A 3 10.99 6.18 -5.92
N GLN A 4 10.71 7.30 -5.26
CA GLN A 4 11.07 7.54 -3.86
C GLN A 4 9.84 7.43 -2.96
N ILE A 5 9.99 6.75 -1.83
CA ILE A 5 9.04 6.85 -0.72
C ILE A 5 9.62 7.90 0.24
N ARG A 6 9.02 9.09 0.28
CA ARG A 6 9.62 10.27 0.91
C ARG A 6 8.61 11.17 1.59
N SER A 7 9.05 11.85 2.65
CA SER A 7 8.31 12.93 3.30
C SER A 7 9.23 14.12 3.53
N GLY A 8 8.87 15.27 2.96
CA GLY A 8 9.75 16.43 2.90
C GLY A 8 11.10 16.08 2.25
N ASN A 9 12.19 16.34 2.96
CA ASN A 9 13.56 16.05 2.48
C ASN A 9 14.06 14.65 2.84
N THR A 10 13.26 13.84 3.55
CA THR A 10 13.66 12.52 4.02
C THR A 10 13.18 11.44 3.04
N ILE A 11 14.12 10.64 2.53
CA ILE A 11 13.84 9.46 1.70
C ILE A 11 13.93 8.22 2.58
N TYR A 12 12.84 7.47 2.69
CA TYR A 12 12.75 6.25 3.48
C TYR A 12 13.08 5.00 2.66
N ASN A 13 12.77 5.03 1.36
CA ASN A 13 13.04 3.92 0.46
C ASN A 13 13.06 4.38 -1.02
N THR A 14 13.68 3.59 -1.89
CA THR A 14 13.67 3.77 -3.35
C THR A 14 13.26 2.45 -4.01
N VAL A 15 12.30 2.50 -4.94
CA VAL A 15 11.67 1.30 -5.53
C VAL A 15 11.56 1.43 -7.05
N GLU A 16 11.49 0.32 -7.77
CA GLU A 16 11.32 0.30 -9.23
C GLU A 16 9.87 0.06 -9.65
N ASN A 17 9.17 -0.82 -8.93
CA ASN A 17 7.76 -1.13 -9.13
C ASN A 17 7.00 -0.84 -7.82
N PRO A 18 6.52 0.39 -7.63
CA PRO A 18 5.87 0.80 -6.40
C PRO A 18 4.55 0.05 -6.22
N ALA A 19 4.33 -0.47 -5.02
CA ALA A 19 3.10 -1.11 -4.60
C ALA A 19 2.78 -0.76 -3.15
N ALA A 20 1.55 -1.00 -2.74
CA ALA A 20 1.10 -0.78 -1.38
C ALA A 20 0.15 -1.88 -0.92
N VAL A 21 0.11 -2.05 0.41
CA VAL A 21 -0.89 -2.84 1.13
C VAL A 21 -1.62 -1.88 2.06
N PHE A 22 -2.94 -1.93 2.03
CA PHE A 22 -3.80 -1.04 2.78
C PHE A 22 -5.10 -1.73 3.16
N ASP A 23 -5.75 -1.21 4.19
CA ASP A 23 -7.09 -1.62 4.60
C ASP A 23 -8.14 -0.93 3.72
N ARG A 24 -8.98 -1.70 3.04
CA ARG A 24 -9.94 -1.16 2.06
C ARG A 24 -11.09 -0.38 2.70
N GLU A 25 -11.48 -0.76 3.91
CA GLU A 25 -12.62 -0.16 4.60
C GLU A 25 -12.27 1.25 5.09
N SER A 26 -11.17 1.39 5.82
CA SER A 26 -10.70 2.66 6.38
C SER A 26 -9.85 3.47 5.40
N GLY A 27 -9.20 2.82 4.43
CA GLY A 27 -8.18 3.44 3.57
C GLY A 27 -6.84 3.65 4.27
N THR A 28 -6.62 2.97 5.39
CA THR A 28 -5.37 3.04 6.16
C THR A 28 -4.25 2.34 5.40
N LEU A 29 -3.19 3.07 5.08
CA LEU A 29 -1.99 2.50 4.49
C LEU A 29 -1.25 1.67 5.55
N HIS A 30 -1.12 0.36 5.32
CA HIS A 30 -0.32 -0.51 6.19
C HIS A 30 1.16 -0.47 5.78
N ARG A 31 1.42 -0.56 4.48
CA ARG A 31 2.78 -0.55 3.94
C ARG A 31 2.84 -0.09 2.50
N ILE A 32 3.95 0.53 2.12
CA ILE A 32 4.29 0.90 0.75
C ILE A 32 5.73 0.46 0.46
N GLY A 33 6.02 -0.03 -0.73
CA GLY A 33 7.32 -0.60 -1.07
C GLY A 33 7.40 -1.23 -2.44
N GLU A 34 8.44 -2.03 -2.66
CA GLU A 34 8.62 -2.78 -3.90
C GLU A 34 7.56 -3.88 -4.05
N ARG A 35 7.09 -4.10 -5.28
CA ARG A 35 6.02 -5.02 -5.64
C ARG A 35 6.11 -6.38 -4.95
N GLU A 36 7.25 -7.05 -5.08
CA GLU A 36 7.44 -8.40 -4.53
C GLU A 36 7.41 -8.42 -3.01
N VAL A 37 7.94 -7.37 -2.38
CA VAL A 37 7.96 -7.23 -0.92
C VAL A 37 6.54 -7.00 -0.39
N MET A 38 5.72 -6.22 -1.11
CA MET A 38 4.34 -5.94 -0.71
C MET A 38 3.42 -7.15 -0.89
N ARG A 39 3.62 -7.97 -1.94
CA ARG A 39 2.89 -9.24 -2.09
C ARG A 39 3.18 -10.18 -0.92
N LYS A 40 4.45 -10.40 -0.63
CA LYS A 40 4.87 -11.22 0.51
C LYS A 40 4.31 -10.69 1.84
N TYR A 41 4.36 -9.37 2.04
CA TYR A 41 3.81 -8.75 3.24
C TYR A 41 2.30 -8.96 3.37
N LEU A 42 1.53 -8.89 2.28
CA LEU A 42 0.09 -9.17 2.32
C LEU A 42 -0.16 -10.63 2.76
N ASP A 43 0.52 -11.59 2.13
CA ASP A 43 0.33 -13.02 2.42
C ASP A 43 0.62 -13.32 3.90
N GLU A 44 1.77 -12.86 4.41
CA GLU A 44 2.14 -13.00 5.82
C GLU A 44 1.14 -12.31 6.75
N SER A 45 0.68 -11.11 6.39
CA SER A 45 -0.27 -10.35 7.23
C SER A 45 -1.63 -11.04 7.31
N VAL A 46 -2.16 -11.52 6.18
CA VAL A 46 -3.43 -12.24 6.12
C VAL A 46 -3.37 -13.50 6.98
N GLU A 47 -2.29 -14.28 6.88
CA GLU A 47 -2.10 -15.47 7.72
C GLU A 47 -2.07 -15.13 9.21
N ILE A 48 -1.33 -14.08 9.58
CA ILE A 48 -1.24 -13.61 10.97
C ILE A 48 -2.61 -13.18 11.48
N TYR A 49 -3.35 -12.34 10.75
CA TYR A 49 -4.66 -11.87 11.19
C TYR A 49 -5.65 -13.03 11.35
N LYS A 50 -5.73 -13.94 10.37
CA LYS A 50 -6.58 -15.13 10.45
C LYS A 50 -6.22 -16.04 11.62
N LYS A 51 -4.93 -16.29 11.85
CA LYS A 51 -4.46 -17.12 12.98
C LYS A 51 -4.86 -16.56 14.35
N ASN A 52 -4.99 -15.23 14.44
CA ASN A 52 -5.40 -14.55 15.67
C ASN A 52 -6.90 -14.25 15.74
N GLY A 53 -7.70 -14.75 14.79
CA GLY A 53 -9.17 -14.60 14.77
C GLY A 53 -9.68 -13.29 14.18
N PHE A 54 -8.82 -12.43 13.62
CA PHE A 54 -9.17 -11.17 12.97
C PHE A 54 -9.50 -11.40 11.48
N HIS A 55 -10.55 -12.18 11.22
CA HIS A 55 -10.93 -12.56 9.85
C HIS A 55 -11.42 -11.36 9.03
N ASP A 56 -12.14 -10.44 9.66
CA ASP A 56 -12.61 -9.17 9.09
C ASP A 56 -11.44 -8.32 8.55
N ILE A 57 -10.43 -8.06 9.38
CA ILE A 57 -9.25 -7.29 8.98
C ILE A 57 -8.50 -8.02 7.85
N ALA A 58 -8.39 -9.34 7.92
CA ALA A 58 -7.73 -10.13 6.90
C ALA A 58 -8.45 -10.05 5.54
N ASP A 59 -9.78 -10.00 5.53
CA ASP A 59 -10.61 -9.93 4.33
C ASP A 59 -10.66 -8.52 3.72
N ASP A 60 -10.37 -7.49 4.53
CA ASP A 60 -10.33 -6.08 4.10
C ASP A 60 -8.94 -5.60 3.67
N LEU A 61 -7.89 -6.39 3.93
CA LEU A 61 -6.54 -6.12 3.46
C LEU A 61 -6.41 -6.29 1.95
N VAL A 62 -5.92 -5.24 1.29
CA VAL A 62 -5.81 -5.18 -0.17
C VAL A 62 -4.40 -4.80 -0.59
N TYR A 63 -3.90 -5.51 -1.60
CA TYR A 63 -2.69 -5.16 -2.34
C TYR A 63 -3.05 -4.35 -3.59
N MET A 64 -2.23 -3.35 -3.91
CA MET A 64 -2.36 -2.55 -5.11
C MET A 64 -0.99 -2.19 -5.68
N GLU A 65 -0.81 -2.39 -7.00
CA GLU A 65 0.28 -1.78 -7.76
C GLU A 65 -0.02 -0.29 -7.94
N LEU A 66 0.94 0.56 -7.62
CA LEU A 66 0.77 2.00 -7.70
C LEU A 66 1.14 2.51 -9.10
N PRO A 67 0.53 3.63 -9.53
CA PRO A 67 0.99 4.32 -10.73
C PRO A 67 2.48 4.62 -10.66
N ARG A 68 3.17 4.46 -11.78
CA ARG A 68 4.60 4.81 -11.93
C ARG A 68 4.77 6.33 -12.11
N ASP A 69 4.20 7.08 -11.17
CA ASP A 69 4.21 8.54 -11.11
C ASP A 69 4.62 8.98 -9.69
N GLN A 70 5.65 9.82 -9.60
CA GLN A 70 6.18 10.24 -8.29
C GLN A 70 5.17 11.05 -7.48
N GLY A 71 4.30 11.83 -8.14
CA GLY A 71 3.28 12.64 -7.47
C GLY A 71 2.17 11.78 -6.85
N GLU A 72 1.75 10.71 -7.52
CA GLU A 72 0.83 9.71 -6.99
C GLU A 72 1.41 8.99 -5.77
N ILE A 73 2.68 8.57 -5.86
CA ILE A 73 3.39 7.88 -4.77
C ILE A 73 3.52 8.80 -3.54
N ASP A 74 3.89 10.06 -3.75
CA ASP A 74 3.98 11.06 -2.68
C ASP A 74 2.61 11.25 -2.02
N ARG A 75 1.52 11.34 -2.79
CA ARG A 75 0.15 11.45 -2.24
C ARG A 75 -0.27 10.22 -1.43
N VAL A 76 0.00 9.02 -1.93
CA VAL A 76 -0.30 7.76 -1.21
C VAL A 76 0.42 7.72 0.14
N PHE A 77 1.70 8.12 0.19
CA PHE A 77 2.49 8.06 1.41
C PHE A 77 2.15 9.18 2.41
N GLN A 78 1.76 10.36 1.93
CA GLN A 78 1.61 11.54 2.79
C GLN A 78 0.15 11.88 3.15
N ILE A 79 -0.83 11.43 2.37
CA ILE A 79 -2.24 11.80 2.57
C ILE A 79 -3.02 10.58 3.03
N THR A 80 -3.41 10.58 4.31
CA THR A 80 -4.27 9.54 4.89
C THR A 80 -5.55 9.34 4.09
N GLY A 81 -5.87 8.09 3.77
CA GLY A 81 -7.09 7.72 3.02
C GLY A 81 -7.03 7.97 1.51
N TYR A 82 -5.98 8.62 0.98
CA TYR A 82 -5.86 8.85 -0.47
C TYR A 82 -5.84 7.56 -1.27
N ILE A 83 -5.14 6.54 -0.78
CA ILE A 83 -5.02 5.24 -1.45
C ILE A 83 -6.39 4.58 -1.71
N LYS A 84 -7.36 4.74 -0.80
CA LYS A 84 -8.72 4.24 -1.00
C LYS A 84 -9.42 4.91 -2.18
N LYS A 85 -9.25 6.23 -2.32
CA LYS A 85 -9.77 6.98 -3.48
C LYS A 85 -9.09 6.54 -4.77
N LEU A 86 -7.77 6.35 -4.74
CA LEU A 86 -7.02 5.89 -5.90
C LEU A 86 -7.47 4.49 -6.36
N TYR A 87 -7.64 3.57 -5.40
CA TYR A 87 -8.13 2.22 -5.66
C TYR A 87 -9.53 2.23 -6.29
N SER A 88 -10.48 3.00 -5.74
CA SER A 88 -11.84 3.03 -6.26
C SER A 88 -11.97 3.63 -7.67
N MET A 89 -10.98 4.42 -8.11
CA MET A 89 -10.92 4.93 -9.49
C MET A 89 -10.40 3.88 -10.47
N ASN A 90 -9.58 2.92 -10.01
CA ASN A 90 -8.90 1.92 -10.84
C ASN A 90 -9.63 0.58 -10.92
N VAL A 91 -10.59 0.30 -10.04
CA VAL A 91 -11.38 -0.94 -10.00
C VAL A 91 -12.74 -0.77 -10.71
N ARG A 92 -12.75 -0.09 -11.87
CA ARG A 92 -13.94 0.03 -12.72
C ARG A 92 -13.99 -1.06 -13.78
#